data_AF-D2DST1-F1
#
_entry.id   AF-D2DST1-F1
#
_cell.length_a   1.000
_cell.length_b   1.000
_cell.length_c   1.000
_cell.angle_alpha   90.00
_cell.angle_beta   90.00
_cell.angle_gamma   90.00
#
_symmetry.space_group_name_H-M   'P 1'
#
loop_
_entity.id
_entity.type
_entity.pdbx_description
1 polymer ?
#
loop_
_entity_poly.entity_id
_entity_poly.type
_entity_poly.pdbx_seq_one_letter_code
_entity_poly.pdbx_strand_id
1 'polypeptide(L)'
;VLNKPYGIGMIKSDRSEATGPHITVETLDMGIGPPNIPVMSQVLPLLKEQYAANHLEIVKSTERWSSGLMLLSTSPKLTEKVQKCFRRSKAMSQPAMMYRAITVGLPNPTSVATKVAIKLEYVHNSGKVPVIAKKYSMSAAKASLVKPV
;
A
#
# COMPACT_ATOMS: atom_id res chain seq x y z
N VAL A 1 12.30 6.92 -11.27
CA VAL A 1 10.90 7.06 -10.78
C VAL A 1 9.98 6.64 -11.91
N LEU A 2 8.93 5.87 -11.63
CA LEU A 2 7.93 5.46 -12.62
C LEU A 2 6.52 5.88 -12.17
N ASN A 3 5.59 5.95 -13.11
CA ASN A 3 4.17 6.07 -12.82
C ASN A 3 3.53 4.68 -12.87
N LYS A 4 3.24 4.08 -11.70
CA LYS A 4 2.56 2.79 -11.60
C LYS A 4 1.12 2.94 -12.08
N PRO A 5 0.66 2.13 -13.04
CA PRO A 5 -0.74 2.13 -13.43
C PRO A 5 -1.64 1.48 -12.37
N TYR A 6 -2.93 1.76 -12.47
CA TYR A 6 -3.97 1.15 -11.66
C TYR A 6 -4.04 -0.37 -11.92
N GLY A 7 -4.35 -1.16 -10.89
CA GLY A 7 -4.56 -2.60 -11.00
C GLY A 7 -3.30 -3.46 -10.98
N ILE A 8 -2.10 -2.87 -11.03
CA ILE A 8 -0.83 -3.60 -10.92
C ILE A 8 -0.42 -3.76 -9.46
N GLY A 9 -0.31 -5.02 -9.01
CA GLY A 9 0.14 -5.40 -7.67
C GLY A 9 1.66 -5.54 -7.56
N MET A 10 2.16 -5.67 -6.33
CA MET A 10 3.61 -5.77 -6.04
C MET A 10 4.15 -7.19 -6.09
N ILE A 11 3.41 -8.15 -5.51
CA ILE A 11 3.78 -9.55 -5.34
C ILE A 11 2.63 -10.42 -5.85
N LYS A 12 2.92 -11.61 -6.39
CA LYS A 12 1.90 -12.61 -6.68
C LYS A 12 1.25 -13.05 -5.37
N SER A 13 -0.06 -12.96 -5.29
CA SER A 13 -0.83 -13.64 -4.26
C SER A 13 -1.06 -15.08 -4.71
N ASP A 14 -0.54 -16.06 -3.98
CA ASP A 14 -0.89 -17.45 -4.24
C ASP A 14 -2.37 -17.69 -3.86
N ARG A 15 -3.10 -18.33 -4.78
CA ARG A 15 -4.47 -18.79 -4.55
C ARG A 15 -4.40 -19.98 -3.60
N SER A 16 -4.64 -19.76 -2.31
CA SER A 16 -5.25 -20.83 -1.52
C SER A 16 -6.73 -20.85 -1.88
N GLU A 17 -7.19 -21.96 -2.45
CA GLU A 17 -8.59 -22.25 -2.78
C GLU A 17 -9.47 -22.09 -1.53
N ALA A 18 -10.01 -20.89 -1.32
CA ALA A 18 -11.05 -20.66 -0.34
C ALA A 18 -12.40 -20.85 -1.05
N THR A 19 -12.96 -22.03 -0.85
CA THR A 19 -14.27 -22.48 -1.35
C THR A 19 -15.39 -21.70 -0.68
N GLY A 20 -15.74 -20.50 -1.18
CA GLY A 20 -16.88 -19.74 -0.67
C GLY A 20 -17.20 -18.49 -1.49
N PRO A 21 -18.48 -18.06 -1.57
CA PRO A 21 -18.87 -16.84 -2.26
C PRO A 21 -18.45 -15.64 -1.39
N HIS A 22 -17.23 -15.16 -1.60
CA HIS A 22 -16.73 -13.97 -0.93
C HIS A 22 -17.05 -12.73 -1.77
N ILE A 23 -18.04 -11.94 -1.32
CA ILE A 23 -18.20 -10.57 -1.81
C ILE A 23 -16.92 -9.84 -1.40
N THR A 24 -16.10 -9.58 -2.40
CA THR A 24 -14.78 -8.97 -2.23
C THR A 24 -14.99 -7.52 -1.86
N VAL A 25 -14.93 -7.19 -0.57
CA VAL A 25 -14.59 -5.81 -0.22
C VAL A 25 -13.14 -5.65 -0.60
N GLU A 26 -12.88 -4.95 -1.71
CA GLU A 26 -11.57 -4.72 -2.35
C GLU A 26 -10.60 -3.88 -1.50
N THR A 27 -10.65 -4.05 -0.19
CA THR A 27 -9.73 -3.39 0.71
C THR A 27 -9.14 -4.45 1.65
N LEU A 28 -7.91 -4.84 1.31
CA LEU A 28 -6.86 -5.34 2.22
C LEU A 28 -6.82 -6.81 2.68
N ASP A 29 -7.66 -7.73 2.19
CA ASP A 29 -7.28 -9.16 2.19
C ASP A 29 -6.65 -9.52 0.85
N MET A 30 -5.32 -9.34 0.78
CA MET A 30 -4.43 -9.72 -0.32
C MET A 30 -4.75 -9.00 -1.64
N GLY A 31 -3.77 -8.34 -2.25
CA GLY A 31 -3.90 -7.72 -3.58
C GLY A 31 -4.07 -8.75 -4.71
N ILE A 32 -5.04 -9.65 -4.59
CA ILE A 32 -5.32 -10.73 -5.53
C ILE A 32 -5.87 -10.10 -6.79
N GLY A 33 -5.06 -10.24 -7.83
CA GLY A 33 -5.43 -9.82 -9.16
C GLY A 33 -6.13 -10.90 -9.93
N PRO A 34 -6.76 -10.52 -11.05
CA PRO A 34 -6.94 -11.47 -12.13
C PRO A 34 -5.60 -12.16 -12.42
N PRO A 35 -5.59 -13.50 -12.59
CA PRO A 35 -4.36 -14.30 -12.71
C PRO A 35 -3.49 -13.87 -13.90
N ASN A 36 -4.08 -13.19 -14.86
CA ASN A 36 -3.45 -12.78 -16.11
C ASN A 36 -2.86 -11.36 -16.06
N ILE A 37 -2.94 -10.66 -14.92
CA ILE A 37 -2.35 -9.32 -14.77
C ILE A 37 -0.93 -9.46 -14.20
N PRO A 38 0.12 -8.98 -14.91
CA PRO A 38 1.48 -8.99 -14.41
C PRO A 38 1.61 -8.22 -13.09
N VAL A 39 2.43 -8.73 -12.18
CA VAL A 39 2.82 -8.02 -10.96
C VAL A 39 4.20 -7.40 -11.11
N MET A 40 4.49 -6.36 -10.32
CA MET A 40 5.77 -5.65 -10.43
C MET A 40 6.99 -6.53 -10.18
N SER A 41 6.89 -7.54 -9.33
CA SER A 41 8.00 -8.49 -9.10
C SER A 41 8.41 -9.25 -10.37
N GLN A 42 7.49 -9.48 -11.31
CA GLN A 42 7.79 -10.11 -12.60
C GLN A 42 8.36 -9.13 -13.63
N VAL A 43 7.97 -7.87 -13.54
CA VAL A 43 8.40 -6.81 -14.47
C VAL A 43 9.75 -6.22 -14.06
N LEU A 44 10.11 -6.28 -12.77
CA LEU A 44 11.34 -5.70 -12.25
C LEU A 44 12.63 -6.24 -12.91
N PRO A 45 12.79 -7.54 -13.19
CA PRO A 45 13.93 -8.06 -13.96
C PRO A 45 14.01 -7.49 -15.39
N LEU A 46 12.88 -7.35 -16.07
CA LEU A 46 12.82 -6.78 -17.42
C LEU A 46 13.23 -5.30 -17.41
N LEU A 47 12.76 -4.54 -16.41
CA LEU A 47 13.19 -3.15 -16.23
C LEU A 47 14.68 -3.07 -15.91
N LYS A 48 15.20 -3.98 -15.09
CA LYS A 48 16.63 -4.03 -14.75
C LYS A 48 17.48 -4.22 -16.01
N GLU A 49 17.08 -5.12 -16.89
CA GLU A 49 17.73 -5.36 -18.19
C GLU A 49 17.61 -4.14 -19.11
N GLN A 50 16.39 -3.60 -19.27
CA GLN A 50 16.14 -2.44 -20.13
C GLN A 50 16.95 -1.20 -19.73
N TYR A 51 17.16 -0.98 -18.43
CA TYR A 51 17.97 0.14 -17.91
C TYR A 51 19.45 -0.21 -17.74
N ALA A 52 19.89 -1.40 -18.17
CA ALA A 52 21.25 -1.90 -17.98
C ALA A 52 21.76 -1.74 -16.52
N ALA A 53 20.88 -1.94 -15.55
CA ALA A 53 21.17 -1.69 -14.14
C ALA A 53 21.68 -2.96 -13.46
N ASN A 54 22.82 -2.89 -12.77
CA ASN A 54 23.36 -4.04 -12.01
C ASN A 54 22.46 -4.44 -10.83
N HIS A 55 21.72 -3.48 -10.29
CA HIS A 55 20.75 -3.66 -9.23
C HIS A 55 19.54 -2.76 -9.50
N LEU A 56 18.35 -3.25 -9.20
CA LEU A 56 17.12 -2.47 -9.28
C LEU A 56 16.15 -3.01 -8.24
N GLU A 57 15.70 -2.16 -7.33
CA GLU A 57 14.72 -2.53 -6.31
C GLU A 57 13.65 -1.44 -6.12
N ILE A 58 12.53 -1.86 -5.55
CA ILE A 58 11.40 -0.98 -5.32
C ILE A 58 11.53 -0.39 -3.91
N VAL A 59 11.75 0.92 -3.83
CA VAL A 59 11.88 1.64 -2.56
C VAL A 59 10.50 1.92 -1.96
N LYS A 60 9.58 2.38 -2.81
CA LYS A 60 8.21 2.72 -2.41
C LYS A 60 7.29 2.63 -3.62
N SER A 61 6.10 2.09 -3.39
CA SER A 61 5.03 2.02 -4.39
C SER A 61 3.69 2.36 -3.75
N THR A 62 2.73 2.78 -4.58
CA THR A 62 1.31 2.81 -4.25
C THR A 62 0.73 1.38 -4.24
N GLU A 63 -0.43 1.23 -3.58
CA GLU A 63 -1.20 -0.02 -3.52
C GLU A 63 -1.68 -0.47 -4.92
N ARG A 64 -2.14 -1.73 -5.04
CA ARG A 64 -2.61 -2.31 -6.31
C ARG A 64 -3.64 -1.42 -7.01
N TRP A 65 -4.68 -1.03 -6.28
CA TRP A 65 -5.80 -0.23 -6.76
C TRP A 65 -5.55 1.28 -6.67
N SER A 66 -4.28 1.69 -6.68
CA SER A 66 -3.89 3.10 -6.73
C SER A 66 -2.87 3.28 -7.84
N SER A 67 -3.13 4.21 -8.75
CA SER A 67 -2.12 4.71 -9.68
C SER A 67 -1.20 5.72 -8.99
N GLY A 68 -0.01 5.94 -9.53
CA GLY A 68 0.83 7.06 -9.12
C GLY A 68 2.31 6.70 -9.00
N LEU A 69 3.03 7.51 -8.23
CA LEU A 69 4.49 7.45 -8.19
C LEU A 69 5.00 6.16 -7.56
N MET A 70 5.92 5.51 -8.26
CA MET A 70 6.73 4.41 -7.78
C MET A 70 8.21 4.83 -7.80
N LEU A 71 8.86 4.68 -6.66
CA LEU A 71 10.26 4.95 -6.50
C LEU A 71 11.06 3.66 -6.61
N LEU A 72 11.98 3.64 -7.57
CA LEU A 72 12.96 2.59 -7.79
C LEU A 72 14.35 3.11 -7.42
N SER A 73 15.22 2.22 -6.99
CA SER A 73 16.62 2.52 -6.69
C SER A 73 17.53 1.51 -7.36
N THR A 74 18.68 1.99 -7.85
CA THR A 74 19.74 1.16 -8.43
C THR A 74 20.85 0.84 -7.43
N SER A 75 20.73 1.30 -6.18
CA SER A 75 21.73 1.08 -5.14
C SER A 75 21.08 0.85 -3.78
N PRO A 76 21.44 -0.23 -3.06
CA PRO A 76 20.96 -0.47 -1.70
C PRO A 76 21.27 0.70 -0.74
N LYS A 77 22.43 1.34 -0.91
CA LYS A 77 22.83 2.52 -0.11
C LYS A 77 21.88 3.70 -0.32
N LEU A 78 21.40 3.90 -1.56
CA LEU A 78 20.44 4.96 -1.86
C LEU A 78 19.06 4.62 -1.28
N THR A 79 18.65 3.35 -1.37
CA THR A 79 17.41 2.86 -0.78
C THR A 79 17.36 3.13 0.71
N GLU A 80 18.43 2.80 1.44
CA GLU A 80 18.51 3.04 2.88
C GLU A 80 18.39 4.54 3.22
N LYS A 81 19.10 5.40 2.48
CA LYS A 81 19.03 6.86 2.64
C LYS A 81 17.61 7.37 2.45
N VAL A 82 16.92 6.94 1.39
CA VAL A 82 15.54 7.34 1.11
C VAL A 82 14.58 6.82 2.19
N GLN A 83 14.73 5.57 2.63
CA GLN A 83 13.92 5.03 3.72
C GLN A 83 14.14 5.81 5.03
N LYS A 84 15.38 6.27 5.30
CA LYS A 84 15.68 7.16 6.44
C LYS A 84 14.95 8.49 6.32
N CYS A 85 14.86 9.08 5.12
CA CYS A 85 14.07 10.28 4.88
C CYS A 85 12.59 10.06 5.20
N PHE A 86 11.98 8.95 4.75
CA PHE A 86 10.59 8.61 5.09
C PHE A 86 10.38 8.48 6.60
N ARG A 87 11.30 7.79 7.32
CA ARG A 87 11.23 7.67 8.78
C ARG A 87 11.32 9.02 9.48
N ARG A 88 12.24 9.89 9.05
CA ARG A 88 12.40 11.24 9.61
C ARG A 88 11.17 12.11 9.34
N SER A 89 10.63 12.07 8.12
CA SER A 89 9.41 12.80 7.76
C SER A 89 8.23 12.40 8.65
N LYS A 90 8.05 11.09 8.89
CA LYS A 90 7.04 10.57 9.82
C LYS A 90 7.23 11.08 11.25
N ALA A 91 8.47 11.06 11.75
CA ALA A 91 8.78 11.56 13.10
C ALA A 91 8.47 13.06 13.25
N MET A 92 8.70 13.85 12.21
CA MET A 92 8.41 15.29 12.17
C MET A 92 6.93 15.60 11.81
N SER A 93 6.07 14.59 11.67
CA SER A 93 4.68 14.74 11.19
C SER A 93 4.57 15.49 9.86
N GLN A 94 5.60 15.39 9.01
CA GLN A 94 5.58 15.92 7.65
C GLN A 94 5.14 14.83 6.67
N PRO A 95 4.10 15.06 5.85
CA PRO A 95 3.62 14.07 4.90
C PRO A 95 4.63 13.90 3.76
N ALA A 96 5.29 12.74 3.73
CA ALA A 96 6.20 12.38 2.63
C ALA A 96 5.48 11.86 1.37
N MET A 97 4.17 11.63 1.47
CA MET A 97 3.33 11.12 0.39
C MET A 97 2.03 11.92 0.37
N MET A 98 1.61 12.31 -0.83
CA MET A 98 0.36 13.01 -1.07
C MET A 98 -0.47 12.19 -2.04
N TYR A 99 -1.76 12.08 -1.74
CA TYR A 99 -2.72 11.31 -2.53
C TYR A 99 -3.89 12.18 -2.91
N ARG A 100 -4.50 11.84 -4.05
CA ARG A 100 -5.77 12.42 -4.49
C ARG A 100 -6.77 11.29 -4.63
N ALA A 101 -7.97 11.49 -4.10
CA ALA A 101 -9.06 10.53 -4.16
C ALA A 101 -10.36 11.26 -4.51
N ILE A 102 -11.26 10.55 -5.20
CA ILE A 102 -12.63 11.00 -5.41
C ILE A 102 -13.47 10.30 -4.34
N THR A 103 -14.27 11.06 -3.60
CA THR A 103 -15.14 10.55 -2.54
C THR A 103 -16.59 10.50 -3.00
N VAL A 104 -17.35 9.53 -2.50
CA VAL A 104 -18.81 9.57 -2.59
C VAL A 104 -19.33 10.51 -1.51
N GLY A 105 -20.01 11.58 -1.92
CA GLY A 105 -20.43 12.67 -1.02
C GLY A 105 -19.34 13.70 -0.73
N LEU A 106 -19.70 14.73 0.05
CA LEU A 106 -18.82 15.83 0.41
C LEU A 106 -18.19 15.60 1.79
N PRO A 107 -16.85 15.70 1.92
CA PRO A 107 -16.19 15.64 3.22
C PRO A 107 -16.68 16.75 4.15
N ASN A 108 -17.05 16.39 5.38
CA ASN A 108 -17.37 17.33 6.44
C ASN A 108 -16.66 16.92 7.74
N PRO A 109 -15.68 17.70 8.24
CA PRO A 109 -15.17 18.95 7.67
C PRO A 109 -14.40 18.74 6.36
N THR A 110 -14.25 19.81 5.57
CA THR A 110 -13.53 19.79 4.29
C THR A 110 -12.02 19.58 4.44
N SER A 111 -11.47 19.86 5.62
CA SER A 111 -10.06 19.62 5.96
C SER A 111 -9.94 19.18 7.41
N VAL A 112 -9.09 18.18 7.66
CA VAL A 112 -8.80 17.69 9.00
C VAL A 112 -7.37 17.16 9.06
N ALA A 113 -6.66 17.47 10.13
CA ALA A 113 -5.38 16.86 10.48
C ALA A 113 -5.61 15.97 11.71
N THR A 114 -5.72 14.66 11.51
CA THR A 114 -5.96 13.71 12.62
C THR A 114 -5.12 12.46 12.42
N LYS A 115 -4.50 12.00 13.51
CA LYS A 115 -3.84 10.69 13.57
C LYS A 115 -4.90 9.62 13.84
N VAL A 116 -4.95 8.63 12.98
CA VAL A 116 -5.88 7.50 13.11
C VAL A 116 -5.11 6.20 12.98
N ALA A 117 -5.76 5.08 13.28
CA ALA A 117 -5.22 3.77 12.95
C ALA A 117 -6.20 3.02 12.05
N ILE A 118 -5.68 2.05 11.30
CA ILE A 118 -6.49 1.12 10.52
C ILE A 118 -6.44 -0.24 11.21
N LYS A 119 -7.60 -0.89 11.34
CA LYS A 119 -7.72 -2.30 11.77
C LYS A 119 -8.59 -3.06 10.79
N LEU A 120 -8.49 -4.38 10.79
CA LEU A 120 -9.41 -5.25 10.04
C LEU A 120 -10.53 -5.70 10.98
N GLU A 121 -11.77 -5.50 10.57
CA GLU A 121 -12.97 -5.98 11.26
C GLU A 121 -13.73 -6.94 10.34
N TYR A 122 -14.33 -7.98 10.91
CA TYR A 122 -15.17 -8.88 10.15
C TYR A 122 -16.57 -8.27 9.95
N VAL A 123 -17.00 -8.14 8.70
CA VAL A 123 -18.36 -7.73 8.33
C VAL A 123 -19.05 -8.92 7.67
N HIS A 124 -20.25 -9.22 8.15
CA HIS A 124 -21.08 -10.30 7.61
C HIS A 124 -21.26 -10.12 6.09
N ASN A 125 -21.12 -11.21 5.33
CA ASN A 125 -21.12 -11.26 3.86
C ASN A 125 -19.93 -10.58 3.13
N SER A 126 -19.14 -9.77 3.82
CA SER A 126 -18.03 -8.98 3.23
C SER A 126 -16.63 -9.48 3.64
N GLY A 127 -16.54 -10.33 4.66
CA GLY A 127 -15.26 -10.79 5.19
C GLY A 127 -14.55 -9.72 6.03
N LYS A 128 -13.21 -9.76 6.07
CA LYS A 128 -12.43 -8.74 6.80
C LYS A 128 -12.35 -7.46 5.98
N VAL A 129 -12.80 -6.35 6.57
CA VAL A 129 -12.76 -5.03 5.96
C VAL A 129 -11.93 -4.07 6.83
N PRO A 130 -11.19 -3.13 6.24
CA PRO A 130 -10.44 -2.15 6.99
C PRO A 130 -11.36 -1.07 7.51
N VAL A 131 -11.21 -0.78 8.79
CA VAL A 131 -11.97 0.23 9.52
C VAL A 131 -11.01 1.22 10.15
N ILE A 132 -11.37 2.50 10.03
CA ILE A 132 -10.62 3.62 10.61
C ILE A 132 -10.93 3.68 12.12
N ALA A 133 -9.96 3.32 12.95
CA ALA A 133 -9.98 3.51 14.38
C ALA A 133 -9.48 4.92 14.75
N LYS A 134 -10.42 5.82 15.08
CA LYS A 134 -10.11 7.20 15.53
C LYS A 134 -9.40 7.26 16.88
N LYS A 135 -9.63 6.27 17.75
CA LYS A 135 -8.96 6.10 19.04
C LYS A 135 -8.29 4.74 19.07
N TYR A 136 -7.03 4.70 19.50
CA TYR A 136 -6.27 3.47 19.63
C TYR A 136 -5.20 3.60 20.72
N SER A 137 -4.77 2.48 21.28
CA SER A 137 -3.68 2.45 22.26
C SER A 137 -2.35 2.07 21.60
N MET A 138 -1.24 2.54 22.18
CA MET A 138 0.10 2.14 21.74
C MET A 138 0.38 0.66 22.02
N SER A 139 -0.26 0.06 23.03
CA SER A 139 -0.19 -1.39 23.26
C SER A 139 -0.81 -2.19 22.12
N ALA A 140 -1.99 -1.78 21.63
CA ALA A 140 -2.64 -2.41 20.47
C ALA A 140 -1.80 -2.25 19.19
N ALA A 141 -1.13 -1.11 19.02
CA ALA A 141 -0.21 -0.89 17.90
C ALA A 141 1.02 -1.80 17.98
N LYS A 142 1.60 -1.97 19.17
CA LYS A 142 2.73 -2.91 19.40
C LYS A 142 2.32 -4.37 19.18
N ALA A 143 1.09 -4.72 19.56
CA ALA A 143 0.52 -6.05 19.33
C ALA A 143 0.04 -6.28 17.87
N SER A 144 0.26 -5.32 16.96
CA SER A 144 -0.16 -5.40 15.54
C SER A 144 -1.66 -5.56 15.32
N LEU A 145 -2.49 -5.24 16.32
CA LEU A 145 -3.96 -5.25 16.22
C LEU A 145 -4.50 -4.03 15.47
N VAL A 146 -3.72 -2.94 15.48
CA VAL A 146 -4.02 -1.70 14.76
C VAL A 146 -2.75 -1.18 14.10
N LYS A 147 -2.88 -0.53 12.95
CA LYS A 147 -1.78 0.10 12.23
C LYS A 147 -1.97 1.62 12.22
N PRO A 148 -1.22 2.39 13.02
CA PRO A 148 -1.26 3.85 12.98
C PRO A 148 -0.83 4.39 11.62
N VAL A 149 -1.60 5.34 11.09
CA VAL A 149 -1.35 6.03 9.81
C VAL A 149 -1.15 7.52 10.01
#